data_AF-A0AA36MY78-F1
#
_entry.id   AF-A0AA36MY78-F1
#
_cell.length_a   1.000
_cell.length_b   1.000
_cell.length_c   1.000
_cell.angle_alpha   90.00
_cell.angle_beta   90.00
_cell.angle_gamma   90.00
#
_symmetry.space_group_name_H-M   'P 1'
#
loop_
_entity.id
_entity.type
_entity.pdbx_description
1 polymer ?
#
loop_
_entity_poly.entity_id
_entity_poly.type
_entity_poly.pdbx_seq_one_letter_code
_entity_poly.pdbx_strand_id
1 'polypeptide(L)'
;MAGFNFQQMGGRCKMVSEEDAVSLLTGDIIVLEVQRKMKQRREQKEEQRRLSRVHAKVERQKELLLEFLKQRDFQPRVNAPKLRCFGLLRSYPLQQAVLERRWDAVQLLLRFGAEPKLKDSFGRSAFDMMPCQIRDRFSRLHERILATGTAVL
;
A
#
# COMPACT_ATOMS: atom_id res chain seq x y z
N MET A 1 -40.47 -2.35 50.08
CA MET A 1 -40.94 -3.54 49.35
C MET A 1 -39.77 -4.03 48.52
N ALA A 2 -39.08 -5.09 48.94
CA ALA A 2 -38.01 -5.70 48.17
C ALA A 2 -38.65 -6.65 47.14
N GLY A 3 -38.35 -6.48 45.86
CA GLY A 3 -38.78 -7.44 44.85
C GLY A 3 -37.89 -8.68 44.92
N PHE A 4 -38.39 -9.81 44.44
CA PHE A 4 -37.61 -11.05 44.37
C PHE A 4 -37.82 -11.64 42.98
N ASN A 5 -36.72 -12.01 42.32
CA ASN A 5 -36.75 -12.59 40.99
C ASN A 5 -36.52 -14.11 41.07
N PHE A 6 -37.30 -14.87 40.31
CA PHE A 6 -37.24 -16.34 40.29
C PHE A 6 -36.53 -16.83 39.03
N GLN A 7 -35.44 -17.59 39.19
CA GLN A 7 -34.75 -18.24 38.07
C GLN A 7 -34.73 -19.77 38.28
N GLN A 8 -35.16 -20.52 37.26
CA GLN A 8 -35.25 -21.99 37.30
C GLN A 8 -34.09 -22.60 36.50
N MET A 9 -33.16 -23.28 37.20
CA MET A 9 -32.08 -24.04 36.57
C MET A 9 -32.21 -25.52 36.99
N GLY A 10 -32.40 -26.42 36.02
CA GLY A 10 -32.33 -27.88 36.23
C GLY A 10 -33.35 -28.47 37.22
N GLY A 11 -34.54 -27.87 37.36
CA GLY A 11 -35.61 -28.39 38.22
C GLY A 11 -35.53 -28.01 39.71
N ARG A 12 -34.50 -27.25 40.14
CA ARG A 12 -34.38 -26.75 41.52
C ARG A 12 -34.50 -25.22 41.53
N CYS A 13 -35.64 -24.70 41.98
CA CYS A 13 -35.83 -23.25 42.12
C CYS A 13 -34.98 -22.74 43.30
N LYS A 14 -34.02 -21.84 43.02
CA LYS A 14 -33.22 -21.16 44.03
C LYS A 14 -33.65 -19.71 44.05
N MET A 15 -34.02 -19.19 45.22
CA MET A 15 -34.29 -17.76 45.41
C MET A 15 -32.96 -17.03 45.26
N VAL A 16 -32.89 -16.12 44.29
CA VAL A 16 -31.73 -15.26 44.07
C VAL A 16 -32.14 -13.86 44.51
N SER A 17 -31.37 -13.24 45.40
CA SER A 17 -31.59 -11.85 45.81
C SER A 17 -31.49 -10.92 44.59
N GLU A 18 -32.24 -9.83 44.54
CA GLU A 18 -32.11 -8.82 43.46
C GLU A 18 -30.65 -8.35 43.32
N GLU A 19 -29.91 -8.29 44.43
CA GLU A 19 -28.50 -7.89 44.49
C GLU A 19 -27.57 -8.90 43.77
N ASP A 20 -27.86 -10.19 43.93
CA ASP A 20 -27.12 -11.28 43.28
C ASP A 20 -27.47 -11.37 41.79
N ALA A 21 -28.74 -11.14 41.43
CA ALA A 21 -29.19 -11.07 40.04
C ALA A 21 -28.57 -9.86 39.31
N VAL A 22 -28.50 -8.70 39.95
CA VAL A 22 -27.82 -7.50 39.43
C VAL A 22 -26.32 -7.75 39.30
N SER A 23 -25.68 -8.44 40.25
CA SER A 23 -24.26 -8.80 40.19
C SER A 23 -23.95 -9.77 39.04
N LEU A 24 -24.81 -10.77 38.78
CA LEU A 24 -24.67 -11.70 37.66
C LEU A 24 -24.83 -10.97 36.31
N LEU A 25 -25.85 -10.12 36.16
CA LEU A 25 -26.05 -9.30 34.97
C LEU A 25 -24.87 -8.34 34.74
N THR A 26 -24.33 -7.76 35.79
CA THR A 26 -23.14 -6.89 35.73
C THR A 26 -21.90 -7.67 35.27
N GLY A 27 -21.74 -8.92 35.72
CA GLY A 27 -20.70 -9.83 35.26
C GLY A 27 -20.79 -10.13 33.75
N ASP A 28 -21.99 -10.44 33.25
CA ASP A 28 -22.22 -10.74 31.83
C ASP A 28 -21.94 -9.52 30.93
N ILE A 29 -22.32 -8.32 31.38
CA ILE A 29 -22.02 -7.05 30.68
C ILE A 29 -20.51 -6.83 30.58
N ILE A 30 -19.77 -7.06 31.68
CA ILE A 30 -18.30 -6.92 31.68
C ILE A 30 -17.65 -7.94 30.73
N VAL A 31 -18.10 -9.20 30.74
CA VAL A 31 -17.56 -10.24 29.86
C VAL A 31 -17.78 -9.90 28.39
N LEU A 32 -18.98 -9.44 28.02
CA LEU A 32 -19.30 -9.04 26.65
C LEU A 32 -18.44 -7.85 26.18
N GLU A 33 -18.24 -6.85 27.03
CA GLU A 33 -17.40 -5.69 26.70
C GLU A 33 -15.92 -6.09 26.53
N VAL A 34 -15.41 -6.97 27.40
CA VAL A 34 -14.06 -7.54 27.26
C VAL A 34 -13.92 -8.33 25.97
N GLN A 35 -14.90 -9.17 25.61
CA GLN A 35 -14.90 -9.92 24.36
C GLN A 35 -14.91 -8.99 23.14
N ARG A 36 -15.74 -7.95 23.15
CA ARG A 36 -15.80 -6.93 22.09
C ARG A 36 -14.47 -6.21 21.92
N LYS A 37 -13.86 -5.77 23.03
CA LYS A 37 -12.55 -5.10 23.03
C LYS A 37 -11.43 -6.03 22.55
N MET A 38 -11.44 -7.30 22.96
CA MET A 38 -10.50 -8.30 22.47
C MET A 38 -10.66 -8.55 20.96
N LYS A 39 -11.90 -8.64 20.47
CA LYS A 39 -12.19 -8.79 19.04
C LYS A 39 -11.69 -7.60 18.23
N GLN A 40 -11.98 -6.37 18.67
CA GLN A 40 -11.47 -5.16 18.03
C GLN A 40 -9.94 -5.11 18.00
N ARG A 41 -9.26 -5.48 19.10
CA ARG A 41 -7.79 -5.54 19.13
C ARG A 41 -7.22 -6.58 18.16
N ARG A 42 -7.91 -7.72 17.97
CA ARG A 42 -7.53 -8.74 16.98
C ARG A 42 -7.67 -8.19 15.56
N GLU A 43 -8.79 -7.56 15.26
CA GLU A 43 -9.07 -6.94 13.96
C GLU A 43 -8.06 -5.82 13.66
N GLN A 44 -7.81 -4.92 14.62
CA GLN A 44 -6.80 -3.86 14.49
C GLN A 44 -5.39 -4.44 14.27
N LYS A 45 -5.02 -5.50 15.00
CA LYS A 45 -3.72 -6.15 14.82
C LYS A 45 -3.61 -6.82 13.45
N GLU A 46 -4.70 -7.39 12.94
CA GLU A 46 -4.73 -7.96 11.60
C GLU A 46 -4.62 -6.86 10.53
N GLU A 47 -5.38 -5.78 10.67
CA GLU A 47 -5.32 -4.64 9.76
C GLU A 47 -3.93 -4.00 9.77
N GLN A 48 -3.34 -3.79 10.94
CA GLN A 48 -1.97 -3.30 11.06
C GLN A 48 -0.95 -4.25 10.42
N ARG A 49 -1.17 -5.57 10.49
CA ARG A 49 -0.35 -6.56 9.78
C ARG A 49 -0.56 -6.49 8.26
N ARG A 50 -1.78 -6.21 7.79
CA ARG A 50 -2.07 -6.04 6.36
C ARG A 50 -1.35 -4.80 5.84
N LEU A 51 -1.53 -3.66 6.51
CA LEU A 51 -0.87 -2.40 6.18
C LEU A 51 0.65 -2.52 6.21
N SER A 52 1.23 -3.18 7.23
CA SER A 52 2.69 -3.35 7.32
C SER A 52 3.25 -4.22 6.19
N ARG A 53 2.51 -5.26 5.75
CA ARG A 53 2.90 -6.09 4.59
C ARG A 53 2.88 -5.30 3.28
N VAL A 54 1.84 -4.50 3.08
CA VAL A 54 1.73 -3.63 1.89
C VAL A 54 2.85 -2.59 1.91
N HIS A 55 3.05 -1.91 3.03
CA HIS A 55 4.10 -0.92 3.21
C HIS A 55 5.50 -1.52 2.97
N ALA A 56 5.81 -2.68 3.56
CA ALA A 56 7.08 -3.37 3.35
C ALA A 56 7.33 -3.74 1.88
N LYS A 57 6.28 -4.07 1.12
CA LYS A 57 6.39 -4.36 -0.31
C LYS A 57 6.71 -3.10 -1.11
N VAL A 58 6.06 -1.98 -0.79
CA VAL A 58 6.32 -0.69 -1.45
C VAL A 58 7.72 -0.18 -1.12
N GLU A 59 8.15 -0.29 0.14
CA GLU A 59 9.49 0.12 0.56
C GLU A 59 10.58 -0.68 -0.17
N ARG A 60 10.44 -2.01 -0.29
CA ARG A 60 11.36 -2.82 -1.11
C ARG A 60 11.43 -2.35 -2.57
N GLN A 61 10.28 -1.97 -3.15
CA GLN A 61 10.25 -1.44 -4.53
C GLN A 61 10.95 -0.09 -4.64
N LYS A 62 10.83 0.75 -3.61
CA LYS A 62 11.47 2.06 -3.52
C LYS A 62 12.99 1.93 -3.35
N GLU A 63 13.45 0.98 -2.54
CA GLU A 63 14.87 0.65 -2.39
C GLU A 63 15.50 0.24 -3.72
N LEU A 64 14.86 -0.66 -4.46
CA LEU A 64 15.32 -1.09 -5.79
C LEU A 64 15.36 0.08 -6.79
N LEU A 65 14.38 0.97 -6.74
CA LEU A 65 14.37 2.19 -7.54
C LEU A 65 15.56 3.09 -7.19
N LEU A 66 15.79 3.35 -5.90
CA LEU A 66 16.88 4.20 -5.44
C LEU A 66 18.25 3.60 -5.78
N GLU A 67 18.39 2.28 -5.68
CA GLU A 67 19.60 1.57 -6.10
C GLU A 67 19.86 1.78 -7.60
N PHE A 68 18.83 1.64 -8.44
CA PHE A 68 18.93 1.89 -9.88
C PHE A 68 19.35 3.33 -10.20
N LEU A 69 18.75 4.32 -9.51
CA LEU A 69 19.10 5.73 -9.69
C LEU A 69 20.54 6.02 -9.25
N LYS A 70 20.96 5.45 -8.11
CA LYS A 70 22.32 5.61 -7.55
C LYS A 70 23.38 5.00 -8.45
N GLN A 71 23.16 3.80 -8.99
CA GLN A 71 24.07 3.13 -9.93
C GLN A 71 24.38 3.97 -11.18
N ARG A 72 23.57 5.00 -11.46
CA ARG A 72 23.61 5.80 -12.68
C ARG A 72 23.75 7.28 -12.42
N ASP A 73 24.07 7.67 -11.20
CA ASP A 73 24.21 9.06 -10.76
C ASP A 73 23.02 9.93 -11.18
N PHE A 74 21.81 9.36 -11.15
CA PHE A 74 20.60 10.16 -11.22
C PHE A 74 20.30 10.72 -9.84
N GLN A 75 19.68 11.90 -9.80
CA GLN A 75 19.11 12.41 -8.56
C GLN A 75 18.03 11.43 -8.05
N PRO A 76 17.76 11.38 -6.74
CA PRO A 76 16.74 10.50 -6.14
C PRO A 76 15.29 10.85 -6.56
N ARG A 77 15.12 11.75 -7.53
CA ARG A 77 13.84 12.20 -8.06
C ARG A 77 13.60 11.55 -9.44
N VAL A 78 12.48 10.86 -9.57
CA VAL A 78 12.11 10.03 -10.73
C VAL A 78 12.11 10.80 -12.07
N ASN A 79 11.69 12.07 -12.06
CA ASN A 79 11.61 12.93 -13.25
C ASN A 79 12.76 13.93 -13.35
N ALA A 80 13.81 13.82 -12.53
CA ALA A 80 14.95 14.73 -12.63
C ALA A 80 15.81 14.38 -13.86
N PRO A 81 16.03 15.33 -14.79
CA PRO A 81 16.91 15.09 -15.92
C PRO A 81 18.37 15.04 -15.44
N LYS A 82 19.13 14.07 -15.95
CA LYS A 82 20.59 14.10 -15.87
C LYS A 82 21.15 14.89 -17.05
N LEU A 83 21.80 15.99 -16.74
CA LEU A 83 22.51 16.82 -17.71
C LEU A 83 23.88 16.21 -18.02
N ARG A 84 24.25 16.14 -19.30
CA ARG A 84 25.55 15.68 -19.80
C ARG A 84 26.11 16.71 -20.79
N CYS A 85 27.42 16.67 -21.01
CA CYS A 85 28.14 17.50 -21.99
C CYS A 85 27.77 18.99 -21.91
N PHE A 86 28.25 19.69 -20.87
CA PHE A 86 28.01 21.13 -20.65
C PHE A 86 26.52 21.54 -20.57
N GLY A 87 25.61 20.62 -20.25
CA GLY A 87 24.18 20.91 -20.12
C GLY A 87 23.38 20.85 -21.43
N LEU A 88 24.02 20.47 -22.54
CA LEU A 88 23.37 20.39 -23.86
C LEU A 88 22.51 19.12 -24.01
N LEU A 89 22.87 18.06 -23.31
CA LEU A 89 22.17 16.78 -23.33
C LEU A 89 21.46 16.57 -22.01
N ARG A 90 20.14 16.39 -22.04
CA ARG A 90 19.42 15.82 -20.90
C ARG A 90 19.24 14.32 -21.11
N SER A 91 18.79 13.63 -20.08
CA SER A 91 18.41 12.23 -20.15
C SER A 91 17.57 11.91 -18.91
N TYR A 92 16.51 11.16 -19.08
CA TYR A 92 15.63 10.80 -17.98
C TYR A 92 15.88 9.36 -17.52
N PRO A 93 15.72 9.05 -16.21
CA PRO A 93 15.88 7.69 -15.70
C PRO A 93 15.05 6.65 -16.47
N LEU A 94 13.82 7.01 -16.86
CA LEU A 94 12.93 6.15 -17.63
C LEU A 94 13.47 5.86 -19.04
N GLN A 95 14.03 6.86 -19.72
CA GLN A 95 14.64 6.67 -21.04
C GLN A 95 15.87 5.75 -20.94
N GLN A 96 16.70 5.93 -19.91
CA GLN A 96 17.86 5.08 -19.68
C GLN A 96 17.45 3.61 -19.42
N ALA A 97 16.42 3.39 -18.62
CA ALA A 97 15.90 2.04 -18.35
C ALA A 97 15.37 1.35 -19.63
N VAL A 98 14.77 2.13 -20.54
CA VAL A 98 14.29 1.67 -21.85
C VAL A 98 15.45 1.30 -22.77
N LEU A 99 16.47 2.15 -22.86
CA LEU A 99 17.67 1.91 -23.68
C LEU A 99 18.38 0.61 -23.26
N GLU A 100 18.36 0.29 -21.97
CA GLU A 100 18.94 -0.93 -21.42
C GLU A 100 18.02 -2.13 -21.38
N ARG A 101 16.78 -1.98 -21.86
CA ARG A 101 15.76 -3.03 -21.89
C ARG A 101 15.46 -3.64 -20.52
N ARG A 102 15.64 -2.88 -19.44
CA ARG A 102 15.33 -3.30 -18.06
C ARG A 102 13.85 -3.08 -17.74
N TRP A 103 13.00 -4.05 -18.08
CA TRP A 103 11.55 -3.97 -17.85
C TRP A 103 11.17 -3.72 -16.41
N ASP A 104 11.88 -4.32 -15.46
CA ASP A 104 11.58 -4.18 -14.04
C ASP A 104 11.80 -2.74 -13.58
N ALA A 105 12.89 -2.11 -14.02
CA ALA A 105 13.17 -0.71 -13.76
C ALA A 105 12.13 0.20 -14.43
N VAL A 106 11.71 -0.09 -15.67
CA VAL A 106 10.67 0.66 -16.38
C VAL A 106 9.33 0.60 -15.63
N GLN A 107 8.91 -0.59 -15.18
CA GLN A 107 7.68 -0.77 -14.40
C GLN A 107 7.75 -0.05 -13.05
N LEU A 108 8.88 -0.16 -12.35
CA LEU A 108 9.10 0.55 -11.09
C LEU A 108 9.00 2.06 -11.31
N LEU A 109 9.75 2.62 -12.26
CA LEU A 109 9.74 4.05 -12.56
C LEU A 109 8.34 4.56 -12.88
N LEU A 110 7.58 3.87 -13.74
CA LEU A 110 6.20 4.24 -14.05
C LEU A 110 5.28 4.19 -12.82
N ARG A 111 5.42 3.17 -11.97
CA ARG A 111 4.63 3.02 -10.75
C ARG A 111 4.91 4.12 -9.72
N PHE A 112 6.12 4.69 -9.74
CA PHE A 112 6.52 5.84 -8.92
C PHE A 112 6.29 7.20 -9.62
N GLY A 113 5.53 7.24 -10.73
CA GLY A 113 5.13 8.49 -11.38
C GLY A 113 6.11 9.03 -12.42
N ALA A 114 6.92 8.17 -13.04
CA ALA A 114 7.75 8.57 -14.18
C ALA A 114 6.88 8.96 -15.37
N GLU A 115 7.13 10.14 -15.94
CA GLU A 115 6.40 10.60 -17.10
C GLU A 115 7.04 10.11 -18.42
N PRO A 116 6.35 9.28 -19.21
CA PRO A 116 6.91 8.75 -20.46
C PRO A 116 6.89 9.76 -21.62
N LYS A 117 6.10 10.83 -21.47
CA LYS A 117 5.98 11.92 -22.44
C LYS A 117 7.13 12.92 -22.36
N LEU A 118 7.99 12.83 -21.35
CA LEU A 118 9.16 13.69 -21.21
C LEU A 118 10.08 13.48 -22.40
N LYS A 119 10.31 14.59 -23.11
CA LYS A 119 11.19 14.64 -24.27
C LYS A 119 12.61 14.94 -23.83
N ASP A 120 13.56 14.32 -24.50
CA ASP A 120 14.98 14.63 -24.35
C ASP A 120 15.37 15.93 -25.11
N SER A 121 16.65 16.32 -25.11
CA SER A 121 17.22 17.41 -25.92
C SER A 121 16.99 17.20 -27.42
N PHE A 122 16.90 15.95 -27.88
CA PHE A 122 16.60 15.59 -29.26
C PHE A 122 15.10 15.59 -29.60
N GLY A 123 14.23 16.01 -28.67
CA GLY A 123 12.77 15.96 -28.87
C GLY A 123 12.15 14.57 -28.82
N ARG A 124 12.95 13.53 -28.54
CA ARG A 124 12.50 12.13 -28.43
C ARG A 124 11.94 11.84 -27.04
N SER A 125 10.76 11.26 -26.97
CA SER A 125 10.16 10.74 -25.74
C SER A 125 10.65 9.33 -25.42
N ALA A 126 10.28 8.80 -24.25
CA ALA A 126 10.58 7.41 -23.92
C ALA A 126 9.96 6.44 -24.96
N PHE A 127 8.75 6.73 -25.45
CA PHE A 127 8.09 5.93 -26.50
C PHE A 127 8.84 5.91 -27.82
N ASP A 128 9.42 7.04 -28.22
CA ASP A 128 10.14 7.16 -29.49
C ASP A 128 11.43 6.34 -29.49
N MET A 129 12.03 6.16 -28.30
CA MET A 129 13.24 5.34 -28.13
C MET A 129 12.93 3.84 -28.07
N MET A 130 11.67 3.42 -27.97
CA MET A 130 11.29 2.02 -27.89
C MET A 130 11.15 1.37 -29.28
N PRO A 131 11.70 0.16 -29.47
CA PRO A 131 11.37 -0.64 -30.65
C PRO A 131 9.89 -1.08 -30.59
N CYS A 132 9.33 -1.39 -31.77
CA CYS A 132 7.90 -1.68 -31.95
C CYS A 132 7.34 -2.73 -30.96
N GLN A 133 8.03 -3.86 -30.76
CA GLN A 133 7.58 -4.93 -29.86
C GLN A 133 7.44 -4.47 -28.40
N ILE A 134 8.29 -3.54 -27.99
CA ILE A 134 8.33 -3.00 -26.63
C ILE A 134 7.17 -2.02 -26.41
N ARG A 135 6.90 -1.21 -27.43
CA ARG A 135 5.92 -0.12 -27.40
C ARG A 135 4.52 -0.61 -27.06
N ASP A 136 4.12 -1.76 -27.61
CA ASP A 136 2.81 -2.36 -27.35
C ASP A 136 2.68 -2.80 -25.90
N ARG A 137 3.71 -3.49 -25.39
CA ARG A 137 3.75 -3.93 -23.98
C ARG A 137 3.74 -2.73 -23.04
N PHE A 138 4.50 -1.68 -23.39
CA PHE A 138 4.58 -0.46 -22.62
C PHE A 138 3.24 0.29 -22.59
N SER A 139 2.55 0.39 -23.72
CA SER A 139 1.23 1.04 -23.81
C SER A 139 0.21 0.34 -22.94
N ARG A 140 0.13 -1.00 -23.01
CA ARG A 140 -0.75 -1.82 -22.14
C ARG A 140 -0.40 -1.66 -20.66
N LEU A 141 0.90 -1.59 -20.32
CA LEU A 141 1.32 -1.37 -18.93
C LEU A 141 0.92 0.02 -18.43
N HIS A 142 1.14 1.06 -19.25
CA HIS A 142 0.79 2.43 -18.93
C HIS A 142 -0.73 2.60 -18.74
N GLU A 143 -1.54 2.04 -19.63
CA GLU A 143 -3.01 2.01 -19.49
C GLU A 143 -3.45 1.29 -18.22
N ARG A 144 -2.84 0.15 -17.88
CA ARG A 144 -3.15 -0.57 -16.64
C ARG A 144 -2.82 0.26 -15.40
N ILE A 145 -1.68 0.95 -15.39
CA ILE A 145 -1.27 1.80 -14.27
C ILE A 145 -2.23 2.98 -14.10
N LEU A 146 -2.61 3.64 -15.20
CA LEU A 146 -3.62 4.69 -15.21
C LEU A 146 -5.00 4.18 -14.74
N ALA A 147 -5.43 3.02 -15.21
CA ALA A 147 -6.71 2.41 -14.84
C ALA A 147 -6.74 1.97 -13.37
N THR A 148 -5.61 1.52 -12.81
CA THR A 148 -5.51 1.23 -11.37
C THR A 148 -5.56 2.48 -10.49
N GLY A 149 -5.58 3.69 -11.08
CA GLY A 149 -5.71 4.92 -10.33
C GLY A 149 -4.58 5.08 -9.32
N THR A 150 -3.32 5.05 -9.76
CA THR A 150 -2.20 5.50 -8.93
C THR A 150 -2.29 7.01 -8.74
N ALA A 151 -3.28 7.46 -7.97
CA ALA A 151 -3.17 8.67 -7.20
C ALA A 151 -1.96 8.45 -6.28
N VAL A 152 -0.92 9.21 -6.58
CA VAL A 152 0.24 9.51 -5.74
C VAL A 152 -0.12 9.32 -4.26
N LEU A 153 0.53 8.34 -3.60
CA LEU A 153 0.70 8.40 -2.15
C LEU A 153 1.64 9.56 -1.81
#